data_AF-A0AAD7IFE8-F1
#
_entry.id   AF-A0AAD7IFE8-F1
#
_cell.length_a   1.000
_cell.length_b   1.000
_cell.length_c   1.000
_cell.angle_alpha   90.00
_cell.angle_beta   90.00
_cell.angle_gamma   90.00
#
_symmetry.space_group_name_H-M   'P 1'
#
loop_
_entity.id
_entity.type
_entity.pdbx_description
1 polymer ?
#
loop_
_entity_poly.entity_id
_entity_poly.type
_entity_poly.pdbx_seq_one_letter_code
_entity_poly.pdbx_strand_id
1 'polypeptide(L)'
;RLYLCRPQLQRNPRGTTAWQVLYQTRNDCACITTMGFDVTTFDTILEAGFGQHWNNTPIPRPDASRTGKAHLGGRSLDAAGALGLMLH
;
A
#
# COMPACT_ATOMS: atom_id res chain seq x y z
N ARG A 1 -6.32 23.62 0.49
CA ARG A 1 -5.04 23.64 1.23
C ARG A 1 -4.25 22.43 0.75
N LEU A 2 -2.98 22.58 0.33
CA LEU A 2 -2.15 21.44 -0.08
C LEU A 2 -1.50 20.85 1.17
N TYR A 3 -1.91 19.65 1.57
CA TYR A 3 -1.42 18.95 2.76
C TYR A 3 -0.19 18.09 2.50
N LEU A 4 0.20 17.96 1.22
CA LEU A 4 1.40 17.25 0.80
C LEU A 4 2.60 18.20 0.83
N CYS A 5 3.57 17.90 1.69
CA CYS A 5 4.86 18.58 1.73
C CYS A 5 5.93 17.73 1.04
N ARG A 6 7.12 18.30 0.85
CA ARG A 6 8.25 17.61 0.21
C ARG A 6 8.55 16.19 0.73
N PRO A 7 8.42 15.88 2.04
CA PRO A 7 8.61 14.51 2.53
C PRO A 7 7.58 13.50 2.02
N GLN A 8 6.36 13.96 1.74
CA GLN A 8 5.26 13.14 1.19
C GLN A 8 5.37 12.93 -0.32
N LEU A 9 6.24 13.68 -0.99
CA LEU A 9 6.44 13.58 -2.43
C LEU A 9 7.53 12.57 -2.74
N GLN A 10 7.21 11.65 -3.64
CA GLN A 10 8.14 10.63 -4.06
C GLN A 10 9.33 11.23 -4.82
N ARG A 11 10.56 11.06 -4.30
CA ARG A 11 11.79 11.54 -4.94
C ARG A 11 12.17 10.76 -6.19
N ASN A 12 11.96 9.44 -6.19
CA ASN A 12 12.23 8.56 -7.32
C ASN A 12 11.02 7.64 -7.57
N PRO A 13 10.27 7.83 -8.68
CA PRO A 13 9.06 7.08 -9.00
C PRO A 13 9.27 5.57 -9.16
N ARG A 14 10.52 5.11 -9.29
CA ARG A 14 10.86 3.69 -9.54
C ARG A 14 11.27 2.88 -8.32
N GLY A 15 11.52 3.52 -7.17
CA GLY A 15 12.07 2.85 -5.98
C GLY A 15 11.03 2.47 -4.92
N THR A 16 9.94 3.22 -4.86
CA THR A 16 8.81 3.01 -3.92
C THR A 16 7.53 3.38 -4.66
N THR A 17 6.39 3.36 -3.98
CA THR A 17 5.16 3.96 -4.49
C THR A 17 4.84 5.22 -3.74
N ALA A 18 4.07 6.11 -4.36
CA ALA A 18 3.58 7.32 -3.70
C ALA A 18 2.87 6.97 -2.38
N TRP A 19 2.15 5.86 -2.33
CA TRP A 19 1.41 5.40 -1.15
C TRP A 19 2.30 4.87 -0.05
N GLN A 20 3.35 4.12 -0.39
CA GLN A 20 4.37 3.75 0.58
C GLN A 20 5.07 4.99 1.15
N VAL A 21 5.33 6.02 0.35
CA VAL A 21 5.92 7.28 0.83
C VAL A 21 4.96 7.99 1.79
N LEU A 22 3.68 8.13 1.43
CA LEU A 22 2.68 8.73 2.32
C LEU A 22 2.58 7.99 3.64
N TYR A 23 2.47 6.67 3.58
CA TYR A 23 2.41 5.82 4.76
C TYR A 23 3.67 5.95 5.64
N GLN A 24 4.86 5.97 5.03
CA GLN A 24 6.14 6.15 5.73
C GLN A 24 6.27 7.52 6.41
N THR A 25 5.62 8.57 5.88
CA THR A 25 5.66 9.88 6.54
C THR A 25 4.82 9.97 7.80
N ARG A 26 3.93 8.99 8.05
CA ARG A 26 3.06 8.93 9.24
C ARG A 26 2.33 10.24 9.51
N ASN A 27 1.92 10.95 8.46
CA ASN A 27 1.23 12.23 8.57
C ASN A 27 -0.27 12.02 8.35
N ASP A 28 -1.06 12.22 9.41
CA ASP A 28 -2.51 12.02 9.35
C ASP A 28 -3.20 12.91 8.33
N CYS A 29 -2.84 14.20 8.26
CA CYS A 29 -3.45 15.11 7.28
C CYS A 29 -3.22 14.62 5.84
N ALA A 30 -2.01 14.15 5.51
CA ALA A 30 -1.68 13.64 4.19
C ALA A 30 -2.39 12.31 3.90
N CYS A 31 -2.45 11.40 4.87
CA CYS A 31 -3.14 10.11 4.73
C CYS A 31 -4.65 10.30 4.58
N ILE A 32 -5.28 11.12 5.43
CA ILE A 32 -6.71 11.43 5.35
C ILE A 32 -7.04 12.07 4.00
N THR A 33 -6.22 13.04 3.55
CA THR A 33 -6.48 13.75 2.30
C THR A 33 -6.38 12.82 1.09
N THR A 34 -5.50 11.82 1.11
CA THR A 34 -5.17 11.02 -0.08
C THR A 34 -5.81 9.65 -0.10
N MET A 35 -6.02 9.04 1.07
CA MET A 35 -6.50 7.67 1.28
C MET A 35 -7.76 7.63 2.16
N GLY A 36 -8.27 8.77 2.62
CA GLY A 36 -9.51 8.87 3.40
C GLY A 36 -9.41 8.46 4.87
N PHE A 37 -8.31 7.86 5.30
CA PHE A 37 -8.10 7.39 6.68
C PHE A 37 -6.85 8.00 7.30
N ASP A 38 -6.88 8.19 8.62
CA ASP A 38 -5.67 8.48 9.39
C ASP A 38 -4.74 7.26 9.42
N VAL A 39 -3.53 7.50 9.93
CA VAL A 39 -2.48 6.50 9.93
C VAL A 39 -2.86 5.30 10.80
N THR A 40 -3.51 5.51 11.94
CA THR A 40 -3.91 4.45 12.87
C THR A 40 -5.00 3.55 12.29
N THR A 41 -5.98 4.13 11.61
CA THR A 41 -7.06 3.40 10.95
C THR A 41 -6.51 2.60 9.78
N PHE A 42 -5.57 3.18 9.02
CA PHE A 42 -4.85 2.47 7.97
C PHE A 42 -4.10 1.25 8.51
N ASP A 43 -3.32 1.42 9.59
CA ASP A 43 -2.62 0.32 10.28
C ASP A 43 -3.60 -0.77 10.70
N THR A 44 -4.72 -0.37 11.29
CA THR A 44 -5.76 -1.30 11.77
C THR A 44 -6.30 -2.16 10.64
N ILE A 45 -6.61 -1.58 9.47
CA ILE A 45 -7.10 -2.34 8.32
C ILE A 45 -6.01 -3.27 7.78
N LEU A 46 -4.78 -2.76 7.69
CA LEU A 46 -3.64 -3.53 7.22
C LEU A 46 -3.39 -4.76 8.09
N GLU A 47 -3.46 -4.61 9.41
CA GLU A 47 -3.21 -5.66 10.41
C GLU A 47 -4.42 -6.57 10.66
N ALA A 48 -5.65 -6.07 10.49
CA ALA A 48 -6.89 -6.84 10.69
C ALA A 48 -7.10 -7.98 9.68
N GLY A 49 -6.18 -8.16 8.74
CA GLY A 49 -6.16 -9.31 7.83
C GLY A 49 -5.85 -8.94 6.40
N PHE A 50 -5.94 -7.66 6.01
CA PHE A 50 -5.64 -7.25 4.64
C PHE A 50 -4.21 -7.64 4.26
N GLY A 51 -3.21 -7.35 5.12
CA GLY A 51 -1.83 -7.69 4.84
C GLY A 51 -1.60 -9.19 4.70
N GLN A 52 -2.22 -10.00 5.56
CA GLN A 52 -2.14 -11.46 5.47
C GLN A 52 -2.79 -12.00 4.20
N HIS A 53 -4.01 -11.55 3.89
CA HIS A 53 -4.71 -11.95 2.69
C HIS A 53 -3.97 -11.52 1.43
N TRP A 54 -3.52 -10.27 1.35
CA TRP A 54 -2.74 -9.79 0.23
C TRP A 54 -1.51 -10.66 0.03
N ASN A 55 -0.70 -10.84 1.08
CA ASN A 55 0.58 -11.54 0.97
C ASN A 55 0.45 -13.03 0.66
N ASN A 56 -0.63 -13.68 1.10
CA ASN A 56 -0.81 -15.12 0.93
C ASN A 56 -1.69 -15.51 -0.27
N THR A 57 -2.50 -14.59 -0.81
CA THR A 57 -3.38 -14.88 -1.95
C THR A 57 -2.59 -14.79 -3.24
N PRO A 58 -2.45 -15.87 -4.03
CA PRO A 58 -1.83 -15.81 -5.35
C PRO A 58 -2.69 -14.96 -6.29
N ILE A 59 -2.06 -14.09 -7.08
CA ILE A 59 -2.76 -13.34 -8.12
C ILE A 59 -3.15 -14.33 -9.23
N PRO A 60 -4.45 -14.53 -9.52
CA PRO A 60 -4.86 -15.45 -10.57
C PRO A 60 -4.28 -15.00 -11.91
N ARG A 61 -3.56 -15.90 -12.60
CA ARG A 61 -3.14 -15.71 -13.98
C ARG A 61 -3.45 -16.99 -14.77
N PRO A 62 -3.74 -16.90 -16.09
CA PRO A 62 -4.03 -18.08 -16.91
C PRO A 62 -2.89 -19.11 -16.92
N ASP A 63 -1.65 -18.65 -16.76
CA ASP A 63 -0.40 -19.41 -16.77
C ASP A 63 0.13 -19.74 -15.36
N ALA A 64 -0.59 -19.37 -14.30
CA ALA A 64 -0.17 -19.61 -12.91
C ALA A 64 -1.13 -20.55 -12.19
N SER A 65 -0.56 -21.48 -11.39
CA SER A 65 -1.36 -22.36 -10.53
C SER A 65 -2.12 -21.55 -9.47
N ARG A 66 -3.44 -21.73 -9.40
CA ARG A 66 -4.32 -21.11 -8.38
C ARG A 66 -4.01 -21.55 -6.96
N THR A 67 -3.38 -22.70 -6.78
CA THR A 67 -2.99 -23.26 -5.47
C THR A 67 -1.51 -23.07 -5.16
N GLY A 68 -0.75 -22.41 -6.03
CA GLY A 68 0.66 -22.10 -5.82
C GLY A 68 0.87 -21.12 -4.66
N LYS A 69 2.07 -21.08 -4.08
CA LYS A 69 2.43 -20.06 -3.08
C LYS A 69 2.46 -18.68 -3.73
N ALA A 70 2.01 -17.66 -3.00
CA ALA A 70 2.15 -16.28 -3.44
C ALA A 70 3.64 -15.89 -3.60
N HIS A 71 3.97 -15.30 -4.74
CA HIS A 71 5.33 -14.84 -5.03
C HIS A 71 5.51 -13.38 -4.59
N LEU A 72 5.85 -13.17 -3.31
CA LEU A 72 5.99 -11.84 -2.71
C LEU A 72 7.07 -10.99 -3.41
N GLY A 73 8.21 -11.58 -3.76
CA GLY A 73 9.34 -10.87 -4.39
C GLY A 73 9.11 -10.42 -5.84
N GLY A 74 8.06 -10.90 -6.50
CA GLY A 74 7.71 -10.49 -7.87
C GLY A 74 6.54 -9.52 -7.95
N ARG A 75 6.07 -8.98 -6.82
CA ARG A 75 5.00 -7.99 -6.79
C ARG A 75 5.56 -6.59 -6.85
N SER A 76 4.90 -5.73 -7.64
CA SER A 76 5.23 -4.31 -7.69
C SER A 76 4.82 -3.54 -6.42
N LEU A 77 3.91 -4.11 -5.62
CA LEU A 77 3.37 -3.50 -4.41
C LEU A 77 3.48 -4.46 -3.21
N ASP A 78 3.93 -3.94 -2.07
CA ASP A 78 3.70 -4.57 -0.78
C ASP A 78 2.24 -4.35 -0.33
N ALA A 79 1.86 -4.92 0.81
CA ALA A 79 0.50 -4.81 1.32
C ALA A 79 0.09 -3.36 1.61
N ALA A 80 0.99 -2.53 2.16
CA ALA A 80 0.69 -1.13 2.45
C ALA A 80 0.48 -0.32 1.16
N GLY A 81 1.36 -0.49 0.16
CA GLY A 81 1.21 0.15 -1.14
C GLY A 81 -0.05 -0.28 -1.88
N ALA A 82 -0.45 -1.56 -1.76
CA ALA A 82 -1.68 -2.08 -2.34
C ALA A 82 -2.94 -1.51 -1.67
N LEU A 83 -2.96 -1.48 -0.32
CA LEU A 83 -4.07 -0.88 0.42
C LEU A 83 -4.20 0.61 0.12
N GLY A 84 -3.09 1.34 0.13
CA GLY A 84 -3.07 2.77 -0.21
C GLY A 84 -3.52 3.04 -1.64
N LEU A 85 -3.25 2.13 -2.59
CA LEU A 85 -3.75 2.26 -3.96
C LEU A 85 -5.26 2.04 -4.07
N MET A 86 -5.80 1.12 -3.27
CA MET A 86 -7.23 0.84 -3.28
C MET A 86 -8.06 1.97 -2.63
N LEU A 87 -7.45 2.75 -1.75
CA LEU A 87 -8.09 3.83 -0.99
C LEU A 87 -7.98 5.21 -1.67
N HIS A 88 -7.25 5.31 -2.77
CA HIS A 88 -7.08 6.55 -3.55
C HIS A 88 -8.16 6.68 -4.63
#